data_AF-A0A851SC31-F1
#
_entry.id   AF-A0A851SC31-F1
#
_cell.length_a   1.000
_cell.length_b   1.000
_cell.length_c   1.000
_cell.angle_alpha   90.00
_cell.angle_beta   90.00
_cell.angle_gamma   90.00
#
_symmetry.space_group_name_H-M   'P 1'
#
loop_
_entity.id
_entity.type
_entity.pdbx_description
1 polymer ?
#
loop_
_entity_poly.entity_id
_entity_poly.type
_entity_poly.pdbx_seq_one_letter_code
_entity_poly.pdbx_strand_id
1 'polypeptide(L)'
;MGDWEFLQKLLDQVQEHSTVIGKIWLTVLFIFRILILGLAGESVWGDEQSDFVCNTKQPGCTNVCYDKAFPISHIRYWVLQFLFVSTPTLIYLGHVVYLSRKEEKLKKQESELRAIHSKDPKIEHALAALEKKMSKIYMSESGRLKIRGALMWTYITSVICKSIFEAGFLVGQWYLYGFSMVPRYVCKRDPCPHQVDCFISRPTEKSIFIIFMLVMGLISLTLNLLELFHLCCKNLLSNIKKVSGPAGPSQDTFV
;
A
#
# COMPACT_ATOMS: atom_id res chain seq x y z
N MET A 1 -10.50 -15.60 -19.61
CA MET A 1 -9.33 -14.73 -19.84
C MET A 1 -9.76 -13.25 -19.75
N GLY A 2 -10.34 -12.81 -18.63
CA GLY A 2 -10.97 -11.48 -18.51
C GLY A 2 -10.64 -10.69 -17.23
N ASP A 3 -9.74 -11.18 -16.37
CA ASP A 3 -9.42 -10.52 -15.09
C ASP A 3 -8.19 -9.60 -15.16
N TRP A 4 -7.24 -9.87 -16.06
CA TRP A 4 -6.01 -9.09 -16.18
C TRP A 4 -6.24 -7.71 -16.80
N GLU A 5 -7.13 -7.61 -17.80
CA GLU A 5 -7.44 -6.32 -18.45
C GLU A 5 -8.21 -5.37 -17.52
N PHE A 6 -9.04 -5.92 -16.63
CA PHE A 6 -9.72 -5.16 -15.58
C PHE A 6 -8.75 -4.70 -14.49
N LEU A 7 -7.87 -5.59 -14.01
CA LEU A 7 -6.78 -5.24 -13.08
C LEU A 7 -5.83 -4.19 -13.67
N GLN A 8 -5.53 -4.28 -14.96
CA GLN A 8 -4.67 -3.35 -15.68
C GLN A 8 -5.37 -1.98 -15.85
N LYS A 9 -6.66 -1.94 -16.22
CA LYS A 9 -7.46 -0.70 -16.20
C LYS A 9 -7.58 -0.09 -14.80
N LEU A 10 -7.69 -0.91 -13.77
CA LEU A 10 -7.69 -0.44 -12.37
C LEU A 10 -6.33 0.11 -11.96
N LEU A 11 -5.23 -0.53 -12.36
CA LEU A 11 -3.87 -0.01 -12.17
C LEU A 11 -3.67 1.32 -12.90
N ASP A 12 -4.12 1.44 -14.14
CA ASP A 12 -4.00 2.66 -14.96
C ASP A 12 -4.84 3.82 -14.39
N GLN A 13 -6.08 3.56 -13.93
CA GLN A 13 -6.93 4.58 -13.28
C GLN A 13 -6.35 5.09 -11.96
N VAL A 14 -5.61 4.25 -11.25
CA VAL A 14 -4.91 4.62 -10.01
C VAL A 14 -3.68 5.46 -10.28
N GLN A 15 -3.15 5.31 -11.49
CA GLN A 15 -1.99 6.00 -12.01
C GLN A 15 -2.29 7.37 -12.63
N GLU A 16 -3.49 7.93 -12.49
CA GLU A 16 -3.78 9.29 -13.01
C GLU A 16 -3.58 10.39 -11.96
N HIS A 17 -3.45 10.03 -10.67
CA HIS A 17 -3.64 10.98 -9.56
C HIS A 17 -2.43 11.25 -8.61
N SER A 18 -1.45 10.35 -8.54
CA SER A 18 -0.17 10.52 -7.82
C SER A 18 0.93 11.21 -8.68
N THR A 19 2.09 11.57 -8.12
CA THR A 19 3.21 12.11 -8.92
C THR A 19 3.74 11.04 -9.89
N VAL A 20 4.01 11.39 -11.16
CA VAL A 20 4.42 10.43 -12.21
C VAL A 20 5.64 9.60 -11.79
N ILE A 21 6.57 10.23 -11.06
CA ILE A 21 7.82 9.60 -10.61
C ILE A 21 7.57 8.57 -9.50
N GLY A 22 6.71 8.87 -8.51
CA GLY A 22 6.36 7.93 -7.44
C GLY A 22 5.65 6.69 -7.98
N LYS A 23 4.77 6.85 -8.99
CA LYS A 23 4.02 5.74 -9.61
C LYS A 23 4.91 4.74 -10.32
N ILE A 24 5.83 5.22 -11.14
CA ILE A 24 6.73 4.35 -11.92
C ILE A 24 7.57 3.51 -10.95
N TRP A 25 8.16 4.17 -9.95
CA TRP A 25 8.97 3.48 -8.96
C TRP A 25 8.16 2.51 -8.11
N LEU A 26 7.00 2.89 -7.58
CA LEU A 26 6.17 1.97 -6.78
C LEU A 26 5.72 0.74 -7.58
N THR A 27 5.41 0.91 -8.87
CA THR A 27 5.04 -0.21 -9.77
C THR A 27 6.22 -1.14 -10.00
N VAL A 28 7.40 -0.58 -10.28
CA VAL A 28 8.63 -1.35 -10.46
C VAL A 28 9.00 -2.10 -9.18
N LEU A 29 8.96 -1.44 -8.02
CA LEU A 29 9.24 -2.06 -6.71
C LEU A 29 8.26 -3.20 -6.40
N PHE A 30 6.98 -3.04 -6.77
CA PHE A 30 5.95 -4.07 -6.60
C PHE A 30 6.22 -5.30 -7.48
N ILE A 31 6.59 -5.10 -8.75
CA ILE A 31 6.94 -6.19 -9.66
C ILE A 31 8.18 -6.95 -9.14
N PHE A 32 9.22 -6.23 -8.74
CA PHE A 32 10.41 -6.86 -8.19
C PHE A 32 10.12 -7.67 -6.91
N ARG A 33 9.21 -7.20 -6.05
CA ARG A 33 8.77 -7.97 -4.87
C ARG A 33 8.10 -9.28 -5.26
N ILE A 34 7.17 -9.27 -6.21
CA ILE A 34 6.51 -10.49 -6.69
C ILE A 34 7.53 -11.43 -7.33
N LEU A 35 8.45 -10.89 -8.14
CA LEU A 35 9.50 -11.66 -8.78
C LEU A 35 10.38 -12.39 -7.76
N ILE A 36 10.80 -11.71 -6.69
CA ILE A 36 11.60 -12.33 -5.62
C ILE A 36 10.80 -13.36 -4.85
N LEU A 37 9.55 -13.05 -4.48
CA LEU A 37 8.68 -14.01 -3.80
C LEU A 37 8.46 -15.28 -4.62
N GLY A 38 8.34 -15.16 -5.95
CA GLY A 38 8.16 -16.29 -6.86
C GLY A 38 9.44 -17.05 -7.18
N LEU A 39 10.53 -16.36 -7.53
CA LEU A 39 11.77 -17.00 -7.96
C LEU A 39 12.64 -17.47 -6.79
N ALA A 40 12.83 -16.61 -5.79
CA ALA A 40 13.72 -16.93 -4.66
C ALA A 40 13.03 -17.81 -3.61
N GLY A 41 11.69 -17.74 -3.54
CA GLY A 41 10.88 -18.49 -2.58
C GLY A 41 11.20 -19.98 -2.55
N GLU A 42 11.06 -20.65 -3.68
CA GLU A 42 11.32 -22.09 -3.77
C GLU A 42 12.81 -22.41 -3.98
N SER A 43 13.55 -21.59 -4.73
CA SER A 43 14.94 -21.91 -5.09
C SER A 43 15.96 -21.69 -3.96
N VAL A 44 15.72 -20.73 -3.06
CA VAL A 44 16.68 -20.33 -2.00
C VAL A 44 16.22 -20.72 -0.60
N TRP A 45 14.90 -20.79 -0.38
CA TRP A 45 14.30 -21.14 0.90
C TRP A 45 13.56 -22.49 0.91
N GLY A 46 13.46 -23.18 -0.24
CA GLY A 46 12.79 -24.48 -0.33
C GLY A 46 13.48 -25.57 0.50
N ASP A 47 14.81 -25.51 0.61
CA ASP A 47 15.68 -26.43 1.35
C ASP A 47 16.06 -25.88 2.74
N GLU A 48 15.42 -24.79 3.22
CA GLU A 48 15.82 -24.10 4.46
C GLU A 48 15.81 -25.01 5.69
N GLN A 49 14.81 -25.89 5.81
CA GLN A 49 14.70 -26.83 6.93
C GLN A 49 15.42 -28.16 6.68
N SER A 50 15.44 -28.66 5.44
CA SER A 50 16.09 -29.95 5.12
C SER A 50 17.61 -29.87 5.26
N ASP A 51 18.18 -28.72 4.90
CA ASP A 51 19.63 -28.49 4.88
C ASP A 51 20.11 -27.72 6.13
N PHE A 52 19.24 -27.55 7.13
CA PHE A 52 19.63 -27.07 8.45
C PHE A 52 20.21 -28.23 9.27
N VAL A 53 21.53 -28.29 9.39
CA VAL A 53 22.24 -29.43 9.98
C VAL A 53 22.86 -29.04 11.31
N CYS A 54 22.54 -29.77 12.38
CA CYS A 54 23.15 -29.61 13.70
C CYS A 54 24.18 -30.72 13.97
N ASN A 55 25.32 -30.37 14.57
CA ASN A 55 26.35 -31.32 15.00
C ASN A 55 25.91 -32.08 16.27
N THR A 56 24.97 -33.00 16.10
CA THR A 56 24.40 -33.82 17.16
C THR A 56 23.74 -35.07 16.57
N LYS A 57 23.71 -36.17 17.34
CA LYS A 57 22.94 -37.37 17.01
C LYS A 57 21.62 -37.45 17.78
N GLN A 58 21.32 -36.45 18.61
CA GLN A 58 20.12 -36.42 19.44
C GLN A 58 18.86 -36.19 18.57
N PRO A 59 17.90 -37.12 18.59
CA PRO A 59 16.64 -36.95 17.85
C PRO A 59 15.89 -35.70 18.32
N GLY A 60 15.31 -34.97 17.37
CA GLY A 60 14.49 -33.78 17.63
C GLY A 60 15.26 -32.49 17.92
N CYS A 61 16.58 -32.54 18.23
CA CYS A 61 17.38 -31.36 18.50
C CYS A 61 17.44 -30.40 17.29
N THR A 62 17.63 -30.92 16.08
CA THR A 62 17.61 -30.12 14.84
C THR A 62 16.30 -29.35 14.66
N ASN A 63 15.15 -30.01 14.93
CA ASN A 63 13.83 -29.40 14.76
C ASN A 63 13.62 -28.22 15.71
N VAL A 64 13.94 -28.37 16.99
CA VAL A 64 13.75 -27.30 17.99
C VAL A 64 14.74 -26.15 17.81
N CYS A 65 15.93 -26.45 17.29
CA CYS A 65 16.95 -25.44 17.00
C CYS A 65 16.60 -24.65 15.74
N TYR A 66 16.07 -25.30 14.72
CA TYR A 66 15.53 -24.65 13.53
C TYR A 66 14.40 -23.69 13.91
N ASP A 67 13.41 -24.17 14.66
CA ASP A 67 12.29 -23.35 15.16
C ASP A 67 12.76 -22.13 15.98
N LYS A 68 13.82 -22.30 16.78
CA LYS A 68 14.40 -21.21 17.57
C LYS A 68 15.15 -20.20 16.69
N ALA A 69 15.88 -20.68 15.69
CA ALA A 69 16.67 -19.83 14.80
C ALA A 69 15.78 -19.04 13.83
N PHE A 70 14.72 -19.68 13.32
CA PHE A 70 13.81 -19.15 12.32
C PHE A 70 12.35 -19.32 12.75
N PRO A 71 11.86 -18.53 13.72
CA PRO A 71 10.47 -18.63 14.21
C PRO A 71 9.45 -18.35 13.09
N ILE A 72 9.82 -17.54 12.11
CA ILE A 72 9.14 -17.44 10.82
C ILE A 72 10.23 -17.43 9.73
N SER A 73 9.96 -18.04 8.57
CA SER A 73 10.92 -17.96 7.46
C SER A 73 10.88 -16.58 6.81
N HIS A 74 11.99 -16.16 6.21
CA HIS A 74 12.09 -14.85 5.55
C HIS A 74 11.05 -14.69 4.43
N ILE A 75 10.83 -15.73 3.64
CA ILE A 75 9.82 -15.72 2.58
C ILE A 75 8.42 -15.52 3.14
N ARG A 76 8.04 -16.23 4.21
CA ARG A 76 6.73 -16.05 4.85
C ARG A 76 6.58 -14.63 5.41
N TYR A 77 7.64 -14.10 6.00
CA TYR A 77 7.68 -12.73 6.48
C TYR A 77 7.47 -11.71 5.35
N TRP A 78 8.14 -11.88 4.20
CA TRP A 78 7.97 -11.01 3.03
C TRP A 78 6.61 -11.15 2.36
N VAL A 79 6.01 -12.34 2.36
CA VAL A 79 4.62 -12.53 1.91
C VAL A 79 3.67 -11.72 2.79
N LEU A 80 3.81 -11.77 4.12
CA LEU A 80 3.02 -10.96 5.03
C LEU A 80 3.25 -9.46 4.78
N GLN A 81 4.50 -9.01 4.68
CA GLN A 81 4.84 -7.63 4.35
C GLN A 81 4.13 -7.18 3.07
N PHE A 82 4.20 -7.98 2.01
CA PHE A 82 3.55 -7.70 0.73
C PHE A 82 2.03 -7.57 0.88
N LEU A 83 1.38 -8.49 1.58
CA LEU A 83 -0.07 -8.46 1.79
C LEU A 83 -0.50 -7.20 2.55
N PHE A 84 0.17 -6.88 3.66
CA PHE A 84 -0.16 -5.72 4.48
C PHE A 84 0.10 -4.40 3.75
N VAL A 85 1.22 -4.26 3.03
CA VAL A 85 1.54 -3.05 2.27
C VAL A 85 0.60 -2.88 1.05
N SER A 86 0.12 -3.98 0.47
CA SER A 86 -0.80 -3.94 -0.68
C SER A 86 -2.24 -3.58 -0.29
N THR A 87 -2.67 -3.98 0.91
CA THR A 87 -4.06 -3.84 1.38
C THR A 87 -4.58 -2.39 1.35
N PRO A 88 -3.86 -1.37 1.85
CA PRO A 88 -4.32 0.02 1.77
C PRO A 88 -4.50 0.50 0.32
N THR A 89 -3.66 0.03 -0.62
CA THR A 89 -3.87 0.31 -2.05
C THR A 89 -5.20 -0.26 -2.50
N LEU A 90 -5.44 -1.55 -2.26
CA LEU A 90 -6.65 -2.24 -2.70
C LEU A 90 -7.93 -1.59 -2.12
N ILE A 91 -7.89 -1.17 -0.85
CA ILE A 91 -9.00 -0.44 -0.22
C ILE A 91 -9.24 0.91 -0.93
N TYR A 92 -8.18 1.68 -1.22
CA TYR A 92 -8.31 2.91 -1.99
C TYR A 92 -8.88 2.65 -3.39
N LEU A 93 -8.45 1.59 -4.07
CA LEU A 93 -8.96 1.21 -5.39
C LEU A 93 -10.44 0.85 -5.33
N GLY A 94 -10.82 0.02 -4.37
CA GLY A 94 -12.20 -0.34 -4.11
C GLY A 94 -13.07 0.90 -3.86
N HIS A 95 -12.55 1.88 -3.13
CA HIS A 95 -13.23 3.14 -2.89
C HIS A 95 -13.39 3.98 -4.18
N VAL A 96 -12.35 4.07 -5.02
CA VAL A 96 -12.44 4.74 -6.35
C VAL A 96 -13.50 4.07 -7.21
N VAL A 97 -13.47 2.74 -7.35
CA VAL A 97 -14.42 1.97 -8.15
C VAL A 97 -15.84 2.13 -7.63
N TYR A 98 -16.02 2.07 -6.31
CA TYR A 98 -17.32 2.29 -5.67
C TYR A 98 -17.89 3.67 -5.99
N LEU A 99 -17.06 4.72 -5.88
CA LEU A 99 -17.48 6.08 -6.21
C LEU A 99 -17.81 6.25 -7.69
N SER A 100 -16.98 5.69 -8.59
CA SER A 100 -17.21 5.73 -10.03
C SER A 100 -18.54 5.09 -10.42
N ARG A 101 -18.84 3.87 -9.93
CA ARG A 101 -20.13 3.21 -10.18
C ARG A 101 -21.33 3.96 -9.60
N LYS A 102 -21.13 4.65 -8.46
CA LYS A 102 -22.17 5.48 -7.86
C LYS A 102 -22.47 6.72 -8.70
N GLU A 103 -21.43 7.33 -9.27
CA GLU A 103 -21.55 8.46 -10.19
C GLU A 103 -22.31 8.06 -11.47
N GLU A 104 -21.97 6.93 -12.08
CA GLU A 104 -22.67 6.41 -13.27
C GLU A 104 -24.17 6.18 -13.01
N LYS A 105 -24.53 5.60 -11.86
CA LYS A 105 -25.94 5.39 -11.47
C LYS A 105 -26.69 6.71 -11.30
N LEU A 106 -26.07 7.72 -10.69
CA LEU A 106 -26.68 9.03 -10.51
C LEU A 106 -26.86 9.76 -11.84
N LYS A 107 -25.86 9.71 -12.74
CA LYS A 107 -25.96 10.26 -14.09
C LYS A 107 -27.09 9.62 -14.90
N LYS A 108 -27.26 8.28 -14.78
CA LYS A 108 -28.37 7.59 -15.42
C LYS A 108 -29.72 8.05 -14.87
N GLN A 109 -29.86 8.13 -13.55
CA GLN A 109 -31.09 8.64 -12.91
C GLN A 109 -31.40 10.08 -13.30
N GLU A 110 -30.36 10.92 -13.47
CA GLU A 110 -30.52 12.31 -13.94
C GLU A 110 -31.05 12.34 -15.37
N SER A 111 -30.48 11.52 -16.26
CA SER A 111 -30.92 11.42 -17.66
C SER A 111 -32.37 10.93 -17.78
N GLU A 112 -32.78 9.97 -16.93
CA GLU A 112 -34.16 9.46 -16.87
C GLU A 112 -35.13 10.55 -16.38
N LEU A 113 -34.78 11.28 -15.31
CA LEU A 113 -35.60 12.40 -14.81
C LEU A 113 -35.71 13.54 -15.83
N ARG A 114 -34.63 13.87 -16.54
CA ARG A 114 -34.63 14.89 -17.61
C ARG A 114 -35.50 14.46 -18.81
N ALA A 115 -35.58 13.17 -19.12
CA ALA A 115 -36.42 12.65 -20.20
C ALA A 115 -37.93 12.70 -19.88
N ILE A 116 -38.30 12.64 -18.60
CA ILE A 116 -39.70 12.63 -18.16
C ILE A 116 -40.35 14.03 -18.22
N HIS A 117 -39.58 15.11 -18.45
CA HIS A 117 -39.96 16.53 -18.36
C HIS A 117 -41.40 16.89 -18.81
N SER A 118 -42.38 16.59 -17.96
CA SER A 118 -43.64 17.30 -17.77
C SER A 118 -43.34 18.45 -16.81
N LYS A 119 -44.06 19.57 -16.90
CA LYS A 119 -43.96 20.73 -15.99
C LYS A 119 -44.45 20.41 -14.56
N ASP A 120 -44.01 19.30 -13.98
CA ASP A 120 -44.35 18.84 -12.64
C ASP A 120 -43.32 19.35 -11.62
N PRO A 121 -43.74 20.18 -10.64
CA PRO A 121 -42.87 20.72 -9.59
C PRO A 121 -42.15 19.63 -8.77
N LYS A 122 -42.72 18.42 -8.71
CA LYS A 122 -42.13 17.27 -8.02
C LYS A 122 -40.87 16.74 -8.70
N ILE A 123 -40.81 16.81 -10.04
CA ILE A 123 -39.66 16.33 -10.82
C ILE A 123 -38.51 17.33 -10.71
N GLU A 124 -38.78 18.64 -10.76
CA GLU A 124 -37.77 19.68 -10.51
C GLU A 124 -37.11 19.52 -9.13
N HIS A 125 -37.91 19.30 -8.08
CA HIS A 125 -37.36 19.10 -6.74
C HIS A 125 -36.51 17.82 -6.62
N ALA A 126 -36.92 16.74 -7.29
CA ALA A 126 -36.16 15.49 -7.34
C ALA A 126 -34.85 15.64 -8.12
N LEU A 127 -34.85 16.41 -9.22
CA LEU A 127 -33.67 16.75 -10.01
C LEU A 127 -32.68 17.57 -9.17
N ALA A 128 -33.14 18.62 -8.48
CA ALA A 128 -32.31 19.45 -7.61
C ALA A 128 -31.70 18.64 -6.44
N ALA A 129 -32.45 17.69 -5.87
CA ALA A 129 -31.95 16.79 -4.84
C ALA A 129 -30.87 15.82 -5.38
N LEU A 130 -31.00 15.37 -6.64
CA LEU A 130 -30.05 14.51 -7.31
C LEU A 130 -28.77 15.27 -7.69
N GLU A 131 -28.90 16.48 -8.22
CA GLU A 131 -27.79 17.40 -8.50
C GLU A 131 -27.03 17.73 -7.22
N LYS A 132 -27.73 17.97 -6.10
CA LYS A 132 -27.09 18.17 -4.78
C LYS A 132 -26.34 16.92 -4.29
N LYS A 133 -26.88 15.72 -4.54
CA LYS A 133 -26.20 14.45 -4.23
C LYS A 133 -24.98 14.22 -5.13
N MET A 134 -25.07 14.54 -6.42
CA MET A 134 -23.94 14.50 -7.34
C MET A 134 -22.88 15.52 -6.97
N SER A 135 -23.25 16.77 -6.69
CA SER A 135 -22.35 17.82 -6.19
C SER A 135 -21.57 17.39 -4.94
N LYS A 136 -22.21 16.70 -3.99
CA LYS A 136 -21.51 16.18 -2.79
C LYS A 136 -20.46 15.11 -3.11
N ILE A 137 -20.64 14.37 -4.20
CA ILE A 137 -19.70 13.34 -4.70
C ILE A 137 -18.68 13.98 -5.68
N TYR A 138 -19.11 14.99 -6.42
CA TYR A 138 -18.48 15.65 -7.55
C TYR A 138 -18.31 17.14 -7.25
N MET A 139 -17.16 17.51 -6.69
CA MET A 139 -16.73 18.91 -6.66
C MET A 139 -15.57 19.16 -7.62
N SER A 140 -15.88 19.32 -8.91
CA SER A 140 -15.30 20.36 -9.80
C SER A 140 -15.97 20.37 -11.18
N GLU A 141 -16.44 21.54 -11.57
CA GLU A 141 -17.16 21.94 -12.80
C GLU A 141 -16.33 21.89 -14.11
N SER A 142 -15.37 20.96 -14.30
CA SER A 142 -14.47 21.06 -15.47
C SER A 142 -14.01 19.75 -16.14
N GLY A 143 -14.73 18.63 -15.99
CA GLY A 143 -14.43 17.42 -16.77
C GLY A 143 -13.04 16.80 -16.54
N ARG A 144 -12.35 17.18 -15.45
CA ARG A 144 -11.12 16.54 -14.97
C ARG A 144 -11.34 16.08 -13.54
N LEU A 145 -11.09 14.80 -13.28
CA LEU A 145 -11.09 14.20 -11.94
C LEU A 145 -10.08 14.94 -11.05
N LYS A 146 -10.55 15.95 -10.31
CA LYS A 146 -9.74 16.66 -9.32
C LYS A 146 -9.96 15.94 -7.99
N ILE A 147 -8.91 15.27 -7.50
CA ILE A 147 -8.85 14.65 -6.16
C ILE A 147 -9.22 15.71 -5.12
N ARG A 148 -10.48 15.77 -4.65
CA ARG A 148 -10.88 16.76 -3.64
C ARG A 148 -11.95 16.19 -2.71
N GLY A 149 -11.75 16.37 -1.40
CA GLY A 149 -12.65 15.90 -0.35
C GLY A 149 -12.35 14.47 0.11
N ALA A 150 -13.39 13.63 0.15
CA ALA A 150 -13.32 12.28 0.74
C ALA A 150 -12.29 11.35 0.07
N LEU A 151 -12.11 11.46 -1.25
CA LEU A 151 -11.14 10.63 -1.98
C LEU A 151 -9.68 11.00 -1.65
N MET A 152 -9.42 12.29 -1.39
CA MET A 152 -8.10 12.74 -0.95
C MET A 152 -7.78 12.21 0.45
N TRP A 153 -8.77 12.19 1.34
CA TRP A 153 -8.62 11.63 2.69
C TRP A 153 -8.36 10.13 2.66
N THR A 154 -9.13 9.35 1.90
CA THR A 154 -8.89 7.90 1.79
C THR A 154 -7.53 7.60 1.15
N TYR A 155 -7.10 8.40 0.18
CA TYR A 155 -5.76 8.32 -0.39
C TYR A 155 -4.66 8.64 0.65
N ILE A 156 -4.75 9.76 1.38
CA ILE A 156 -3.78 10.13 2.43
C ILE A 156 -3.71 9.05 3.50
N THR A 157 -4.86 8.58 4.00
CA THR A 157 -4.92 7.47 4.95
C THR A 157 -4.24 6.21 4.38
N SER A 158 -4.46 5.89 3.11
CA SER A 158 -3.80 4.73 2.48
C SER A 158 -2.28 4.86 2.45
N VAL A 159 -1.74 6.05 2.13
CA VAL A 159 -0.29 6.30 2.09
C VAL A 159 0.29 6.22 3.50
N ILE A 160 -0.37 6.80 4.50
CA ILE A 160 0.06 6.72 5.91
C ILE A 160 0.09 5.27 6.39
N CYS A 161 -0.98 4.50 6.15
CA CYS A 161 -1.05 3.09 6.52
C CYS A 161 0.07 2.28 5.84
N LYS A 162 0.34 2.52 4.55
CA LYS A 162 1.48 1.89 3.85
C LYS A 162 2.81 2.22 4.51
N SER A 163 3.07 3.51 4.79
CA SER A 163 4.31 3.94 5.45
C SER A 163 4.49 3.27 6.81
N ILE A 164 3.42 3.15 7.61
CA ILE A 164 3.45 2.49 8.92
C ILE A 164 3.75 0.99 8.76
N PHE A 165 3.05 0.29 7.87
CA PHE A 165 3.30 -1.14 7.65
C PHE A 165 4.71 -1.37 7.10
N GLU A 166 5.14 -0.63 6.08
CA GLU A 166 6.47 -0.74 5.49
C GLU A 166 7.56 -0.49 6.55
N ALA A 167 7.46 0.58 7.33
CA ALA A 167 8.41 0.85 8.42
C ALA A 167 8.38 -0.24 9.50
N GLY A 168 7.18 -0.70 9.90
CA GLY A 168 7.02 -1.77 10.88
C GLY A 168 7.68 -3.08 10.44
N PHE A 169 7.49 -3.48 9.18
CA PHE A 169 8.12 -4.68 8.63
C PHE A 169 9.64 -4.52 8.46
N LEU A 170 10.15 -3.34 8.12
CA LEU A 170 11.59 -3.09 8.06
C LEU A 170 12.25 -3.18 9.44
N VAL A 171 11.65 -2.54 10.44
CA VAL A 171 12.13 -2.59 11.83
C VAL A 171 12.03 -4.02 12.39
N GLY A 172 10.91 -4.71 12.13
CA GLY A 172 10.71 -6.09 12.56
C GLY A 172 11.73 -7.05 11.94
N GLN A 173 12.06 -6.88 10.65
CA GLN A 173 13.07 -7.69 9.98
C GLN A 173 14.45 -7.45 10.58
N TRP A 174 14.80 -6.19 10.82
CA TRP A 174 16.06 -5.85 11.46
C TRP A 174 16.17 -6.46 12.86
N TYR A 175 15.10 -6.43 13.65
CA TYR A 175 15.08 -7.00 14.99
C TYR A 175 15.13 -8.53 15.00
N LEU A 176 14.42 -9.20 14.09
CA LEU A 176 14.34 -10.66 14.04
C LEU A 176 15.58 -11.31 13.40
N TYR A 177 16.11 -10.73 12.32
CA TYR A 177 17.12 -11.38 11.48
C TYR A 177 18.41 -10.57 11.29
N GLY A 178 18.40 -9.28 11.62
CA GLY A 178 19.53 -8.39 11.35
C GLY A 178 19.73 -8.12 9.85
N PHE A 179 20.97 -7.82 9.48
CA PHE A 179 21.36 -7.46 8.10
C PHE A 179 22.03 -8.60 7.32
N SER A 180 22.50 -9.64 8.01
CA SER A 180 23.21 -10.75 7.40
C SER A 180 23.00 -12.03 8.20
N MET A 181 22.87 -13.13 7.47
CA MET A 181 22.69 -14.46 8.02
C MET A 181 24.06 -15.10 8.26
N VAL A 182 24.38 -15.37 9.52
CA VAL A 182 25.64 -16.03 9.92
C VAL A 182 25.53 -17.53 9.60
N PRO A 183 26.57 -18.18 9.05
CA PRO A 183 26.52 -19.60 8.67
C PRO A 183 26.35 -20.56 9.86
N ARG A 184 26.74 -20.15 11.07
CA ARG A 184 26.73 -20.96 12.29
C ARG A 184 25.76 -20.36 13.31
N TYR A 185 24.83 -21.19 13.78
CA TYR A 185 23.90 -20.89 14.86
C TYR A 185 24.18 -21.79 16.07
N VAL A 186 24.46 -21.18 17.23
CA VAL A 186 24.70 -21.93 18.48
C VAL A 186 23.39 -22.12 19.22
N CYS A 187 22.94 -23.36 19.34
CA CYS A 187 21.65 -23.69 19.93
C CYS A 187 21.79 -24.31 21.32
N LYS A 188 21.00 -23.78 22.27
CA LYS A 188 20.75 -24.37 23.60
C LYS A 188 19.23 -24.39 23.82
N ARG A 189 18.61 -25.55 23.64
CA ARG A 189 17.17 -25.80 23.82
C ARG A 189 16.94 -27.30 24.01
N ASP A 190 16.00 -27.70 24.86
CA ASP A 190 15.62 -29.11 24.99
C ASP A 190 15.00 -29.61 23.67
N PRO A 191 15.32 -30.84 23.20
CA PRO A 191 16.03 -31.93 23.88
C PRO A 191 17.55 -31.99 23.62
N CYS A 192 18.22 -30.90 23.23
CA CYS A 192 19.65 -30.93 22.93
C CYS A 192 20.50 -31.18 24.20
N PRO A 193 21.50 -32.09 24.16
CA PRO A 193 22.25 -32.52 25.35
C PRO A 193 23.18 -31.44 25.92
N HIS A 194 23.66 -30.55 25.06
CA HIS A 194 24.53 -29.43 25.39
C HIS A 194 24.34 -28.33 24.33
N GLN A 195 25.21 -27.32 24.32
CA GLN A 195 25.25 -26.37 23.21
C GLN A 195 25.69 -27.08 21.94
N VAL A 196 24.88 -27.02 20.89
CA VAL A 196 25.19 -27.64 19.60
C VAL A 196 25.36 -26.56 18.55
N ASP A 197 26.26 -26.82 17.61
CA ASP A 197 26.46 -25.96 16.44
C ASP A 197 25.56 -26.44 15.32
N CYS A 198 24.72 -25.54 14.83
CA CYS A 198 23.88 -25.75 13.66
C CYS A 198 24.34 -24.88 12.50
N PHE A 199 24.28 -25.43 11.29
CA PHE A 199 24.73 -24.78 10.07
C PHE A 199 23.55 -24.47 9.18
N ILE A 200 23.50 -23.24 8.69
CA ILE A 200 22.40 -22.73 7.89
C ILE A 200 22.73 -22.90 6.41
N SER A 201 21.78 -23.38 5.61
CA SER A 201 21.93 -23.51 4.16
C SER A 201 21.97 -22.14 3.46
N ARG A 202 22.89 -22.00 2.51
CA ARG A 202 23.05 -20.83 1.61
C ARG A 202 23.03 -19.46 2.32
N PRO A 203 23.82 -19.23 3.39
CA PRO A 203 23.71 -18.03 4.20
C PRO A 203 24.11 -16.75 3.44
N THR A 204 25.06 -16.85 2.50
CA THR A 204 25.49 -15.73 1.65
C THR A 204 24.41 -15.34 0.66
N GLU A 205 23.83 -16.31 -0.05
CA GLU A 205 22.72 -16.09 -0.99
C GLU A 205 21.51 -15.47 -0.28
N LYS A 206 21.10 -16.05 0.86
CA LYS A 206 20.01 -15.50 1.69
C LYS A 206 20.31 -14.07 2.15
N SER A 207 21.55 -13.79 2.56
CA SER A 207 21.96 -12.42 2.95
C SER A 207 21.83 -11.42 1.81
N ILE A 208 22.18 -11.79 0.57
CA ILE A 208 22.04 -10.91 -0.60
C ILE A 208 20.57 -10.54 -0.82
N PHE A 209 19.68 -11.52 -0.79
CA PHE A 209 18.23 -11.27 -0.93
C PHE A 209 17.65 -10.46 0.24
N ILE A 210 18.12 -10.70 1.47
CA ILE A 210 17.73 -9.90 2.65
C ILE A 210 18.12 -8.43 2.47
N ILE A 211 19.34 -8.15 2.05
CA ILE A 211 19.83 -6.79 1.78
C ILE A 211 19.03 -6.15 0.64
N PHE A 212 18.80 -6.89 -0.46
CA PHE A 212 18.03 -6.39 -1.59
C PHE A 212 16.60 -6.00 -1.15
N MET A 213 15.91 -6.88 -0.43
CA MET A 213 14.56 -6.61 0.08
C MET A 213 14.51 -5.42 1.04
N LEU A 214 15.53 -5.29 1.90
CA LEU A 214 15.68 -4.13 2.79
C LEU A 214 15.86 -2.83 2.01
N VAL A 215 16.77 -2.78 1.03
CA VAL A 215 17.01 -1.59 0.19
C VAL A 215 15.74 -1.20 -0.57
N MET A 216 15.05 -2.17 -1.16
CA MET A 216 13.78 -1.94 -1.87
C MET A 216 12.69 -1.39 -0.93
N GLY A 217 12.62 -1.90 0.30
CA GLY A 217 11.72 -1.37 1.32
C GLY A 217 12.06 0.06 1.77
N LEU A 218 13.35 0.38 1.94
CA LEU A 218 13.79 1.74 2.27
C LEU A 218 13.47 2.75 1.15
N ILE A 219 13.68 2.37 -0.11
CA ILE A 219 13.31 3.19 -1.28
C ILE A 219 11.79 3.38 -1.30
N SER A 220 11.00 2.29 -1.13
CA SER A 220 9.52 2.35 -1.05
C SER A 220 9.05 3.32 0.05
N LEU A 221 9.59 3.18 1.27
CA LEU A 221 9.24 4.03 2.40
C LEU A 221 9.57 5.49 2.12
N THR A 222 10.76 5.76 1.57
CA THR A 222 11.19 7.13 1.23
C THR A 222 10.26 7.77 0.21
N LEU A 223 9.89 7.03 -0.85
CA LEU A 223 8.95 7.53 -1.86
C LEU A 223 7.56 7.81 -1.28
N ASN A 224 7.04 6.92 -0.43
CA ASN A 224 5.75 7.15 0.24
C ASN A 224 5.79 8.39 1.16
N LEU A 225 6.91 8.60 1.88
CA LEU A 225 7.09 9.79 2.72
C LEU A 225 7.24 11.08 1.91
N LEU A 226 7.98 11.05 0.80
CA LEU A 226 8.09 12.19 -0.12
C LEU A 226 6.74 12.56 -0.74
N GLU A 227 5.95 11.57 -1.11
CA GLU A 227 4.59 11.78 -1.60
C GLU A 227 3.68 12.40 -0.53
N LEU A 228 3.72 11.87 0.69
CA LEU A 228 2.98 12.42 1.82
C LEU A 228 3.40 13.87 2.14
N PHE A 229 4.71 14.15 2.11
CA PHE A 229 5.25 15.49 2.31
C PHE A 229 4.80 16.45 1.22
N HIS A 230 4.86 16.05 -0.05
CA HIS A 230 4.41 16.84 -1.17
C HIS A 230 2.91 17.18 -1.06
N LEU A 231 2.07 16.22 -0.68
CA LEU A 231 0.63 16.43 -0.47
C LEU A 231 0.36 17.37 0.71
N CYS A 232 1.10 17.21 1.81
CA CYS A 232 0.99 18.06 3.00
C CYS A 232 1.35 19.52 2.67
N CYS A 233 2.50 19.73 2.02
CA CYS A 233 2.96 21.04 1.57
C CYS A 233 1.96 21.71 0.63
N LYS A 234 1.41 20.98 -0.35
CA LYS A 234 0.38 21.50 -1.27
C LYS A 234 -0.88 21.94 -0.53
N ASN A 235 -1.33 21.17 0.47
CA ASN A 235 -2.48 21.54 1.29
C ASN A 235 -2.21 22.77 2.16
N LEU A 236 -1.05 22.85 2.82
CA LEU A 236 -0.63 24.00 3.61
C LEU A 236 -0.55 25.29 2.77
N LEU A 237 0.10 25.24 1.61
CA LEU A 237 0.19 26.37 0.67
C LEU A 237 -1.19 26.82 0.16
N SER A 238 -2.11 25.88 -0.06
CA SER A 238 -3.48 26.21 -0.48
C SER A 238 -4.29 26.86 0.63
N ASN A 239 -4.08 26.47 1.89
CA ASN A 239 -4.71 27.10 3.06
C ASN A 239 -4.15 28.51 3.29
N ILE A 240 -2.83 28.70 3.16
CA ILE A 240 -2.21 30.03 3.27
C ILE A 240 -2.76 30.96 2.19
N LYS A 241 -2.80 30.54 0.91
CA LYS A 241 -3.41 31.35 -0.16
C LYS A 241 -4.89 31.67 0.06
N LYS A 242 -5.64 30.82 0.77
CA LYS A 242 -7.04 31.06 1.11
C LYS A 242 -7.19 32.07 2.26
N VAL A 243 -6.23 32.11 3.17
CA VAL A 243 -6.13 33.12 4.25
C VAL A 243 -5.61 34.46 3.72
N SER A 244 -4.77 34.45 2.67
CA SER A 244 -4.20 35.66 2.05
C SER A 244 -5.01 36.24 0.88
N GLY A 245 -6.20 35.71 0.57
CA GLY A 245 -7.12 36.31 -0.40
C GLY A 245 -7.74 37.60 0.14
N PRO A 246 -7.94 38.64 -0.69
CA PRO A 246 -8.04 40.02 -0.20
C PRO A 246 -9.28 40.25 0.67
N ALA A 247 -9.06 40.82 1.85
CA ALA A 247 -10.08 41.60 2.52
C ALA A 247 -10.36 42.84 1.66
N GLY A 248 -11.60 42.98 1.18
CA GLY A 248 -12.04 44.21 0.56
C GLY A 248 -13.48 44.12 0.06
N PRO A 249 -14.29 45.18 0.22
CA PRO A 249 -14.41 46.09 1.36
C PRO A 249 -15.73 45.85 2.10
N SER A 250 -15.77 46.17 3.39
CA SER A 250 -17.01 46.39 4.14
C SER A 250 -17.82 47.50 3.44
N GLN A 251 -19.03 47.17 3.01
CA GLN A 251 -20.08 48.15 2.82
C GLN A 251 -20.33 48.85 4.16
N ASP A 252 -20.39 50.18 4.12
CA ASP A 252 -21.28 51.11 4.84
C ASP A 252 -20.69 52.52 4.61
N THR A 253 -21.40 53.53 4.13
CA THR A 253 -22.38 54.30 4.90
C THR A 253 -23.00 55.37 3.98
N PHE A 254 -24.34 55.52 4.01
CA PHE A 254 -25.20 56.72 3.85
C PHE A 254 -24.73 57.89 2.94
N VAL A 255 -25.56 58.30 1.97
CA VAL A 255 -26.69 59.26 2.02
C VAL A 255 -27.54 59.07 0.76
#